data_AF-A0A2I2YPU5-F1
#
_entry.id   AF-A0A2I2YPU5-F1
#
_cell.length_a   1.000
_cell.length_b   1.000
_cell.length_c   1.000
_cell.angle_alpha   90.00
_cell.angle_beta   90.00
_cell.angle_gamma   90.00
#
_symmetry.space_group_name_H-M   'P 1'
#
loop_
_entity.id
_entity.type
_entity.pdbx_description
1 polymer ?
#
loop_
_entity_poly.entity_id
_entity_poly.type
_entity_poly.pdbx_seq_one_letter_code
_entity_poly.pdbx_strand_id
1 'polypeptide(L)'
;MSVGFIGAGQLAYALARGFTAAGKHPVGSQDNSQLPGNEPAHGVRAQEDGCEPDMQQQGDGEAQRRPVSGCEIGANVQARHIVVSCAAGVTISSVEKKLMAFQPAPKVIRCMTNTPVVVREGATVYATGTHALVEDGQLLEQLMSSVGFCTEVEEDLIDAVTGLSGSGPAYAFMALDALADGGVKMGLPRRLAIQLGAQALLGAAKMLLDSEQHPCQLKDNVCSPGGATIHALHFLESGGFRSLLINAVEASCIRTRELQSMADQEKISPAALKKTLLDRVKLESPTVSTLTPSSPGKLLTRSLTLGGKKD
;
A
#
# COMPACT_ATOMS: atom_id res chain seq x y z
N MET A 1 7.18 23.44 -0.96
CA MET A 1 6.51 22.29 -0.33
C MET A 1 7.42 21.09 -0.45
N SER A 2 7.69 20.37 0.64
CA SER A 2 8.43 19.11 0.64
C SER A 2 7.46 17.95 0.78
N VAL A 3 7.59 16.93 -0.06
CA VAL A 3 6.80 15.69 0.02
C VAL A 3 7.70 14.57 0.50
N GLY A 4 7.27 13.85 1.54
CA GLY A 4 7.96 12.69 2.10
C GLY A 4 7.10 11.44 2.00
N PHE A 5 7.73 10.28 1.76
CA PHE A 5 7.05 8.99 1.71
C PHE A 5 7.50 8.10 2.88
N ILE A 6 6.52 7.46 3.53
CA ILE A 6 6.74 6.42 4.53
C ILE A 6 6.44 5.08 3.86
N GLY A 7 7.48 4.28 3.66
CA GLY A 7 7.45 3.04 2.89
C GLY A 7 7.96 3.22 1.46
N ALA A 8 8.75 2.24 1.00
CA ALA A 8 9.39 2.23 -0.32
C ALA A 8 8.74 1.22 -1.29
N GLY A 9 7.40 1.11 -1.26
CA GLY A 9 6.67 0.19 -2.14
C GLY A 9 6.52 0.70 -3.59
N GLN A 10 5.87 -0.11 -4.43
CA GLN A 10 5.59 0.24 -5.84
C GLN A 10 4.83 1.57 -5.97
N LEU A 11 3.88 1.83 -5.07
CA LEU A 11 3.13 3.08 -5.08
C LEU A 11 4.00 4.31 -4.74
N ALA A 12 4.88 4.19 -3.74
CA ALA A 12 5.79 5.28 -3.39
C ALA A 12 6.76 5.59 -4.55
N TYR A 13 7.29 4.55 -5.20
CA TYR A 13 8.09 4.70 -6.42
C TYR A 13 7.31 5.37 -7.56
N ALA A 14 6.08 4.93 -7.81
CA ALA A 14 5.22 5.48 -8.86
C ALA A 14 4.93 6.97 -8.63
N LEU A 15 4.59 7.37 -7.40
CA LEU A 15 4.34 8.77 -7.04
C LEU A 15 5.60 9.62 -7.10
N ALA A 16 6.72 9.14 -6.56
CA ALA A 16 7.99 9.87 -6.62
C ALA A 16 8.42 10.14 -8.08
N ARG A 17 8.30 9.13 -8.95
CA ARG A 17 8.59 9.26 -10.38
C ARG A 17 7.58 10.17 -11.10
N GLY A 18 6.29 10.05 -10.78
CA GLY A 18 5.25 10.91 -11.33
C GLY A 18 5.47 12.38 -10.98
N PHE A 19 5.74 12.69 -9.70
CA PHE A 19 5.98 14.06 -9.24
C PHE A 19 7.25 14.65 -9.86
N THR A 20 8.35 13.90 -9.87
CA THR A 20 9.59 14.38 -10.50
C THR A 20 9.41 14.64 -11.99
N ALA A 21 8.70 13.77 -12.72
CA ALA A 21 8.35 13.98 -14.12
C ALA A 21 7.42 15.18 -14.35
N ALA A 22 6.61 15.55 -13.36
CA ALA A 22 5.77 16.74 -13.37
C ALA A 22 6.50 18.03 -12.93
N GLY A 23 7.81 17.97 -12.65
CA GLY A 23 8.60 19.11 -12.17
C GLY A 23 8.36 19.45 -10.70
N LYS A 24 7.68 18.58 -9.95
CA LYS A 24 7.50 18.69 -8.50
C LYS A 24 8.54 17.81 -7.82
N HIS A 25 9.54 18.39 -7.19
CA HIS A 25 10.61 17.61 -6.54
C HIS A 25 10.17 17.13 -5.15
N PRO A 26 9.87 15.82 -4.94
CA PRO A 26 9.68 15.28 -3.60
C PRO A 26 11.01 15.32 -2.85
N VAL A 27 10.96 15.58 -1.54
CA VAL A 27 12.14 15.65 -0.68
C VAL A 27 12.09 14.45 0.25
N GLY A 28 12.53 13.30 -0.27
CA GLY A 28 12.89 12.12 0.50
C GLY A 28 11.86 11.01 0.65
N SER A 29 12.37 9.80 0.81
CA SER A 29 11.63 8.58 1.17
C SER A 29 12.36 7.93 2.35
N GLN A 30 11.64 7.55 3.40
CA GLN A 30 12.20 6.77 4.50
C GLN A 30 11.88 5.27 4.29
N ASP A 31 12.91 4.45 4.04
CA ASP A 31 13.04 3.07 4.56
C ASP A 31 14.46 2.49 4.32
N ASN A 32 14.87 1.58 5.20
CA ASN A 32 16.19 0.95 5.35
C ASN A 32 16.32 -0.40 4.60
N SER A 33 15.50 -0.63 3.56
CA SER A 33 15.54 -1.87 2.78
C SER A 33 15.75 -1.59 1.29
N GLN A 34 16.94 -1.95 0.79
CA GLN A 34 17.29 -1.90 -0.62
C GLN A 34 16.29 -2.73 -1.44
N LEU A 35 15.57 -2.08 -2.36
CA LEU A 35 14.88 -2.78 -3.44
C LEU A 35 15.95 -3.39 -4.36
N PRO A 36 15.83 -4.67 -4.79
CA PRO A 36 16.76 -5.23 -5.76
C PRO A 36 16.48 -4.59 -7.13
N GLY A 37 17.40 -3.72 -7.59
CA GLY A 37 17.59 -3.48 -9.02
C GLY A 37 17.34 -2.10 -9.62
N ASN A 38 17.21 -1.00 -8.86
CA ASN A 38 17.13 0.34 -9.47
C ASN A 38 18.13 1.32 -8.85
N GLU A 39 18.95 1.94 -9.71
CA GLU A 39 19.74 3.13 -9.37
C GLU A 39 18.83 4.21 -8.77
N PRO A 40 19.32 5.00 -7.78
CA PRO A 40 18.54 6.10 -7.24
C PRO A 40 18.25 7.09 -8.37
N ALA A 41 16.97 7.19 -8.76
CA ALA A 41 16.51 8.24 -9.66
C ALA A 41 16.97 9.59 -9.10
N HIS A 42 17.64 10.37 -9.95
CA HIS A 42 18.28 11.63 -9.59
C HIS A 42 17.27 12.56 -8.87
N GLY A 43 17.46 12.73 -7.55
CA GLY A 43 16.68 13.67 -6.73
C GLY A 43 16.07 13.11 -5.44
N VAL A 44 16.03 11.79 -5.23
CA VAL A 44 15.50 11.21 -3.98
C VAL A 44 16.64 11.04 -2.96
N ARG A 45 16.70 11.92 -1.96
CA ARG A 45 17.53 11.71 -0.76
C ARG A 45 16.81 10.71 0.16
N ALA A 46 17.29 9.48 0.23
CA ALA A 46 16.94 8.59 1.33
C ALA A 46 17.58 9.16 2.61
N GLN A 47 16.79 9.27 3.69
CA GLN A 47 17.29 9.65 5.00
C GLN A 47 17.16 8.42 5.90
N GLU A 48 18.30 7.85 6.30
CA GLU A 48 18.38 6.71 7.20
C GLU A 48 18.21 7.21 8.64
N ASP A 49 17.06 6.93 9.25
CA ASP A 49 16.90 6.87 10.70
C ASP A 49 16.30 5.49 11.02
N GLY A 50 17.05 4.69 11.78
CA GLY A 50 16.97 3.23 11.79
C GLY A 50 15.69 2.64 12.38
N CYS A 51 15.15 1.63 11.70
CA CYS A 51 14.36 0.55 12.29
C CYS A 51 14.33 -0.64 11.31
N GLU A 52 14.54 -1.87 11.80
CA GLU A 52 14.45 -3.08 10.96
C GLU A 52 12.99 -3.55 10.83
N PRO A 53 12.53 -3.98 9.64
CA PRO A 53 11.20 -4.54 9.47
C PRO A 53 11.12 -5.97 10.02
N ASP A 54 10.13 -6.23 10.86
CA ASP A 54 9.83 -7.56 11.41
C ASP A 54 9.23 -8.45 10.30
N MET A 55 10.07 -9.28 9.67
CA MET A 55 9.65 -10.25 8.65
C MET A 55 9.06 -11.50 9.30
N GLN A 56 7.73 -11.62 9.34
CA GLN A 56 7.07 -12.90 9.60
C GLN A 56 6.74 -13.60 8.28
N GLN A 57 7.48 -14.66 7.97
CA GLN A 57 7.15 -15.62 6.91
C GLN A 57 5.88 -16.37 7.31
N GLN A 58 4.81 -16.23 6.52
CA GLN A 58 3.79 -17.26 6.41
C GLN A 58 3.89 -17.86 5.01
N GLY A 59 3.78 -19.19 4.96
CA GLY A 59 4.23 -20.03 3.85
C GLY A 59 3.63 -19.72 2.48
N ASP A 60 4.47 -19.95 1.48
CA ASP A 60 4.22 -20.13 0.05
C ASP A 60 3.18 -19.22 -0.62
N GLY A 61 3.66 -18.05 -1.08
CA GLY A 61 3.00 -17.22 -2.08
C GLY A 61 2.80 -15.77 -1.63
N GLU A 62 3.66 -14.86 -2.10
CA GLU A 62 3.67 -13.40 -1.87
C GLU A 62 3.76 -12.92 -0.41
N ALA A 63 4.93 -12.37 -0.07
CA ALA A 63 5.14 -11.60 1.15
C ALA A 63 4.34 -10.29 1.09
N GLN A 64 3.10 -10.32 1.57
CA GLN A 64 2.30 -9.11 1.80
C GLN A 64 2.97 -8.31 2.94
N ARG A 65 3.64 -7.18 2.61
CA ARG A 65 4.09 -6.23 3.63
C ARG A 65 2.86 -5.67 4.35
N ARG A 66 2.76 -5.91 5.65
CA ARG A 66 1.74 -5.30 6.51
C ARG A 66 1.82 -3.77 6.38
N PRO A 67 0.70 -3.04 6.44
CA PRO A 67 0.75 -1.59 6.55
C PRO A 67 1.59 -1.25 7.78
N VAL A 68 2.71 -0.55 7.56
CA VAL A 68 3.66 -0.16 8.60
C VAL A 68 2.85 0.46 9.73
N SER A 69 3.01 -0.10 10.93
CA SER A 69 2.43 0.40 12.17
C SER A 69 2.76 1.89 12.31
N GLY A 70 1.82 2.77 11.96
CA GLY A 70 1.97 4.23 12.01
C GLY A 70 2.14 4.82 13.42
N CYS A 71 2.60 4.02 14.38
CA CYS A 71 2.79 4.40 15.78
C CYS A 71 4.16 5.05 16.04
N GLU A 72 5.18 4.83 15.20
CA GLU A 72 6.55 5.27 15.54
C GLU A 72 6.84 6.73 15.17
N ILE A 73 6.19 7.26 14.13
CA ILE A 73 6.35 8.67 13.70
C ILE A 73 5.43 9.65 14.42
N GLY A 74 4.44 9.17 15.19
CA GLY A 74 3.39 10.01 15.80
C GLY A 74 3.95 11.17 16.63
N ALA A 75 5.03 10.96 17.37
CA ALA A 75 5.69 11.98 18.19
C ALA A 75 6.36 13.10 17.37
N ASN A 76 6.71 12.85 16.12
CA ASN A 76 7.38 13.81 15.24
C ASN A 76 6.41 14.60 14.35
N VAL A 77 5.12 14.22 14.33
CA VAL A 77 4.08 14.89 13.55
C VAL A 77 3.72 16.22 14.23
N GLN A 78 4.15 17.33 13.62
CA GLN A 78 3.79 18.70 14.01
C GLN A 78 2.58 19.25 13.24
N ALA A 79 1.96 20.33 13.73
CA ALA A 79 0.73 20.93 13.18
C ALA A 79 0.84 21.43 11.72
N ARG A 80 2.06 21.66 11.24
CA ARG A 80 2.33 22.03 9.83
C ARG A 80 2.21 20.86 8.85
N HIS A 81 2.25 19.63 9.32
CA HIS A 81 2.26 18.45 8.43
C HIS A 81 0.83 18.05 8.10
N ILE A 82 0.63 17.66 6.84
CA ILE A 82 -0.58 17.02 6.36
C ILE A 82 -0.25 15.54 6.18
N VAL A 83 -0.91 14.69 6.96
CA VAL A 83 -0.72 13.23 6.88
C VAL A 83 -1.66 12.68 5.82
N VAL A 84 -1.09 12.20 4.72
CA VAL A 84 -1.85 11.60 3.61
C VAL A 84 -1.74 10.08 3.70
N SER A 85 -2.83 9.41 4.09
CA SER A 85 -2.89 7.95 4.16
C SER A 85 -3.30 7.36 2.81
N CYS A 86 -2.40 6.59 2.19
CA CYS A 86 -2.69 5.82 0.96
C CYS A 86 -2.95 4.33 1.23
N ALA A 87 -3.05 3.93 2.50
CA ALA A 87 -3.20 2.53 2.88
C ALA A 87 -4.65 2.04 2.64
N ALA A 88 -4.78 0.90 1.95
CA ALA A 88 -6.08 0.27 1.72
C ALA A 88 -6.72 -0.18 3.04
N GLY A 89 -8.01 0.12 3.22
CA GLY A 89 -8.76 -0.23 4.41
C GLY A 89 -8.38 0.54 5.69
N VAL A 90 -7.60 1.61 5.61
CA VAL A 90 -7.27 2.44 6.79
C VAL A 90 -8.12 3.70 6.78
N THR A 91 -9.02 3.82 7.77
CA THR A 91 -9.92 4.98 7.87
C THR A 91 -9.22 6.21 8.42
N ILE A 92 -9.72 7.39 8.07
CA ILE A 92 -9.33 8.67 8.68
C ILE A 92 -9.47 8.58 10.20
N SER A 93 -10.63 8.11 10.67
CA SER A 93 -10.92 7.95 12.11
C SER A 93 -9.88 7.09 12.83
N SER A 94 -9.40 6.01 12.21
CA SER A 94 -8.38 5.13 12.80
C SER A 94 -7.02 5.82 12.96
N VAL A 95 -6.66 6.68 12.00
CA VAL A 95 -5.39 7.43 11.98
C VAL A 95 -5.46 8.61 12.93
N GLU A 96 -6.53 9.42 12.88
CA GLU A 96 -6.74 10.56 13.78
C GLU A 96 -6.72 10.09 15.24
N LYS A 97 -7.40 8.99 15.58
CA LYS A 97 -7.42 8.45 16.95
C LYS A 97 -6.02 8.09 17.47
N LYS A 98 -5.12 7.63 16.60
CA LYS A 98 -3.73 7.31 16.99
C LYS A 98 -2.89 8.58 17.11
N LEU A 99 -3.04 9.52 16.18
CA LEU A 99 -2.26 10.77 16.16
C LEU A 99 -2.69 11.75 17.24
N MET A 100 -3.95 11.74 17.65
CA MET A 100 -4.46 12.57 18.75
C MET A 100 -3.76 12.32 20.09
N ALA A 101 -3.12 11.16 20.28
CA ALA A 101 -2.29 10.89 21.46
C ALA A 101 -1.02 11.76 21.52
N PHE A 102 -0.57 12.30 20.39
CA PHE A 102 0.67 13.10 20.27
C PHE A 102 0.39 14.54 19.89
N GLN A 103 -0.65 14.78 19.07
CA GLN A 103 -1.01 16.11 18.57
C GLN A 103 -2.53 16.32 18.64
N PRO A 104 -3.01 17.40 19.27
CA PRO A 104 -4.45 17.59 19.53
C PRO A 104 -5.31 17.78 18.28
N ALA A 105 -4.75 18.29 17.17
CA ALA A 105 -5.47 18.51 15.91
C ALA A 105 -4.64 18.02 14.72
N PRO A 106 -4.59 16.71 14.46
CA PRO A 106 -3.81 16.15 13.36
C PRO A 106 -4.55 16.36 12.03
N LYS A 107 -3.90 17.02 11.07
CA LYS A 107 -4.41 17.14 9.70
C LYS A 107 -4.22 15.82 8.96
N VAL A 108 -5.31 15.11 8.70
CA VAL A 108 -5.30 13.81 8.01
C VAL A 108 -6.14 13.89 6.74
N ILE A 109 -5.63 13.32 5.65
CA ILE A 109 -6.38 13.13 4.41
C ILE A 109 -6.21 11.67 4.00
N ARG A 110 -7.32 10.98 3.71
CA ARG A 110 -7.27 9.63 3.12
C ARG A 110 -7.26 9.79 1.61
N CYS A 111 -6.34 9.09 0.95
CA CYS A 111 -6.17 9.14 -0.49
C CYS A 111 -6.17 7.71 -1.04
N MET A 112 -6.80 7.51 -2.18
CA MET A 112 -6.75 6.27 -2.94
C MET A 112 -6.29 6.62 -4.34
N THR A 113 -5.21 5.99 -4.80
CA THR A 113 -4.66 6.18 -6.13
C THR A 113 -4.15 4.84 -6.68
N ASN A 114 -3.72 4.83 -7.93
CA ASN A 114 -3.29 3.63 -8.62
C ASN A 114 -1.90 3.78 -9.27
N THR A 115 -1.30 2.67 -9.70
CA THR A 115 0.07 2.66 -10.24
C THR A 115 0.29 3.49 -11.53
N PRO A 116 -0.71 3.74 -12.40
CA PRO A 116 -0.58 4.63 -13.56
C PRO A 116 -0.17 6.08 -13.26
N VAL A 117 -0.11 6.52 -12.00
CA VAL A 117 0.53 7.81 -11.62
C VAL A 117 1.98 7.92 -12.14
N VAL A 118 2.66 6.79 -12.35
CA VAL A 118 4.03 6.74 -12.89
C VAL A 118 4.12 7.30 -14.33
N VAL A 119 3.04 7.22 -15.10
CA VAL A 119 2.92 7.79 -16.45
C VAL A 119 2.01 9.02 -16.49
N ARG A 120 1.67 9.56 -15.31
CA ARG A 120 0.79 10.74 -15.13
C ARG A 120 -0.66 10.54 -15.60
N GLU A 121 -1.11 9.30 -15.65
CA GLU A 121 -2.49 8.91 -15.99
C GLU A 121 -3.16 8.17 -14.82
N GLY A 122 -2.80 8.58 -13.59
CA GLY A 122 -3.39 8.02 -12.38
C GLY A 122 -4.86 8.43 -12.21
N ALA A 123 -5.61 7.64 -11.46
CA ALA A 123 -6.94 8.01 -11.00
C ALA A 123 -6.92 8.06 -9.48
N THR A 124 -7.08 9.26 -8.94
CA THR A 124 -6.96 9.54 -7.51
C THR A 124 -8.27 10.09 -6.97
N VAL A 125 -8.67 9.60 -5.81
CA VAL A 125 -9.70 10.25 -4.98
C VAL A 125 -9.16 10.51 -3.60
N TYR A 126 -9.68 11.54 -2.93
CA TYR A 126 -9.32 11.80 -1.54
C TYR A 126 -10.55 12.25 -0.72
N ALA A 127 -10.47 12.01 0.59
CA ALA A 127 -11.42 12.48 1.59
C ALA A 127 -10.65 13.21 2.70
N THR A 128 -11.13 14.39 3.08
CA THR A 128 -10.50 15.22 4.12
C THR A 128 -10.96 14.82 5.52
N GLY A 129 -10.02 14.77 6.46
CA GLY A 129 -10.32 14.48 7.86
C GLY A 129 -10.86 15.67 8.65
N THR A 130 -11.19 15.43 9.91
CA THR A 130 -11.90 16.34 10.81
C THR A 130 -11.17 17.66 11.01
N HIS A 131 -9.84 17.62 11.02
CA HIS A 131 -8.98 18.79 11.27
C HIS A 131 -8.26 19.31 10.04
N ALA A 132 -8.49 18.72 8.86
CA ALA A 132 -7.94 19.22 7.61
C ALA A 132 -8.70 20.48 7.17
N LEU A 133 -7.97 21.51 6.75
CA LEU A 133 -8.57 22.73 6.22
C LEU A 133 -8.84 22.57 4.73
N VAL A 134 -9.76 23.38 4.19
CA VAL A 134 -10.07 23.40 2.75
C VAL A 134 -8.82 23.62 1.89
N GLU A 135 -7.91 24.49 2.36
CA GLU A 135 -6.62 24.74 1.71
C GLU A 135 -5.70 23.51 1.66
N ASP A 136 -5.77 22.62 2.65
CA ASP A 136 -4.98 21.38 2.67
C ASP A 136 -5.49 20.40 1.61
N GLY A 137 -6.81 20.30 1.43
CA GLY A 137 -7.46 19.52 0.38
C GLY A 137 -7.09 20.02 -1.02
N GLN A 138 -7.22 21.33 -1.26
CA GLN A 138 -6.84 21.96 -2.53
C GLN A 138 -5.35 21.76 -2.84
N LEU A 139 -4.48 21.82 -1.83
CA LEU A 139 -3.05 21.57 -2.02
C LEU A 139 -2.79 20.12 -2.46
N LEU A 140 -3.47 19.16 -1.84
CA LEU A 140 -3.36 17.75 -2.24
C LEU A 140 -3.92 17.53 -3.64
N GLU A 141 -5.08 18.11 -3.96
CA GLU A 141 -5.69 18.02 -5.29
C GLU A 141 -4.76 18.58 -6.37
N GLN A 142 -4.15 19.75 -6.14
CA GLN A 142 -3.16 20.32 -7.05
C GLN A 142 -1.92 19.42 -7.19
N LEU A 143 -1.48 18.78 -6.11
CA LEU A 143 -0.36 17.84 -6.12
C LEU A 143 -0.69 16.61 -6.96
N MET A 144 -1.78 15.93 -6.65
CA MET A 144 -2.20 14.68 -7.29
C MET A 144 -2.66 14.89 -8.74
N SER A 145 -3.26 16.04 -9.05
CA SER A 145 -3.64 16.41 -10.43
C SER A 145 -2.44 16.53 -11.37
N SER A 146 -1.22 16.67 -10.84
CA SER A 146 -0.01 16.70 -11.68
C SER A 146 0.38 15.32 -12.23
N VAL A 147 -0.14 14.25 -11.62
CA VAL A 147 0.14 12.84 -11.93
C VAL A 147 -1.10 12.05 -12.36
N GLY A 148 -2.21 12.72 -12.64
CA GLY A 148 -3.43 12.09 -13.15
C GLY A 148 -4.70 12.85 -12.78
N PHE A 149 -5.85 12.18 -12.92
CA PHE A 149 -7.13 12.66 -12.44
C PHE A 149 -7.17 12.68 -10.90
N CYS A 150 -7.71 13.74 -10.31
CA CYS A 150 -7.93 13.84 -8.87
C CYS A 150 -9.26 14.53 -8.59
N THR A 151 -10.02 14.01 -7.62
CA THR A 151 -11.25 14.63 -7.14
C THR A 151 -11.48 14.30 -5.66
N GLU A 152 -12.15 15.21 -4.96
CA GLU A 152 -12.67 14.95 -3.62
C GLU A 152 -13.89 14.03 -3.66
N VAL A 153 -14.00 13.13 -2.69
CA VAL A 153 -15.13 12.23 -2.48
C VAL A 153 -15.39 12.05 -0.98
N GLU A 154 -16.59 11.58 -0.65
CA GLU A 154 -16.89 11.09 0.70
C GLU A 154 -16.07 9.82 1.01
N GLU A 155 -15.63 9.68 2.27
CA GLU A 155 -14.75 8.57 2.69
C GLU A 155 -15.38 7.19 2.44
N ASP A 156 -16.70 7.07 2.56
CA ASP A 156 -17.46 5.83 2.37
C ASP A 156 -17.42 5.29 0.93
N LEU A 157 -17.15 6.16 -0.05
CA LEU A 157 -17.00 5.79 -1.45
C LEU A 157 -15.60 5.23 -1.76
N ILE A 158 -14.58 5.50 -0.94
CA ILE A 158 -13.19 5.15 -1.24
C ILE A 158 -12.99 3.65 -1.42
N ASP A 159 -13.71 2.81 -0.68
CA ASP A 159 -13.61 1.34 -0.81
C ASP A 159 -14.14 0.87 -2.16
N ALA A 160 -15.24 1.48 -2.65
CA ALA A 160 -15.78 1.19 -3.97
C ALA A 160 -14.84 1.69 -5.08
N VAL A 161 -14.25 2.88 -4.90
CA VAL A 161 -13.23 3.41 -5.82
C VAL A 161 -12.02 2.48 -5.91
N THR A 162 -11.59 1.92 -4.77
CA THR A 162 -10.50 0.93 -4.73
C THR A 162 -10.77 -0.25 -5.65
N GLY A 163 -12.00 -0.79 -5.63
CA GLY A 163 -12.40 -1.90 -6.49
C GLY A 163 -12.46 -1.58 -7.97
N LEU A 164 -12.69 -0.31 -8.32
CA LEU A 164 -12.79 0.18 -9.69
C LEU A 164 -11.45 0.69 -10.23
N SER A 165 -10.96 1.83 -9.74
CA SER A 165 -9.76 2.50 -10.27
C SER A 165 -8.47 1.98 -9.64
N GLY A 166 -8.52 1.47 -8.41
CA GLY A 166 -7.35 0.91 -7.73
C GLY A 166 -6.90 -0.40 -8.32
N SER A 167 -7.82 -1.37 -8.38
CA SER A 167 -7.60 -2.69 -8.99
C SER A 167 -7.76 -2.68 -10.51
N GLY A 168 -8.40 -1.66 -11.07
CA GLY A 168 -8.67 -1.48 -12.50
C GLY A 168 -7.49 -1.73 -13.45
N PRO A 169 -6.28 -1.20 -13.18
CA PRO A 169 -5.10 -1.46 -14.00
C PRO A 169 -4.78 -2.95 -14.15
N ALA A 170 -4.97 -3.76 -13.10
CA ALA A 170 -4.75 -5.21 -13.17
C ALA A 170 -5.75 -5.88 -14.12
N TYR A 171 -7.02 -5.45 -14.09
CA TYR A 171 -8.04 -5.95 -15.02
C TYR A 171 -7.66 -5.61 -16.47
N ALA A 172 -7.17 -4.40 -16.71
CA ALA A 172 -6.71 -3.96 -18.02
C ALA A 172 -5.50 -4.76 -18.51
N PHE A 173 -4.50 -5.03 -17.65
CA PHE A 173 -3.34 -5.84 -18.03
C PHE A 173 -3.72 -7.28 -18.37
N MET A 174 -4.63 -7.90 -17.60
CA MET A 174 -5.15 -9.23 -17.92
C MET A 174 -5.90 -9.24 -19.26
N ALA A 175 -6.71 -8.22 -19.54
CA ALA A 175 -7.41 -8.09 -20.81
C ALA A 175 -6.43 -7.89 -21.99
N LEU A 176 -5.38 -7.09 -21.82
CA LEU A 176 -4.35 -6.85 -22.84
C LEU A 176 -3.58 -8.13 -23.19
N ASP A 177 -3.23 -8.92 -22.18
CA ASP A 177 -2.56 -10.20 -22.40
C ASP A 177 -3.45 -11.18 -23.19
N ALA A 178 -4.72 -11.30 -22.79
CA ALA A 178 -5.71 -12.13 -23.49
C ALA A 178 -5.99 -11.65 -24.93
N LEU A 179 -6.07 -10.33 -25.15
CA LEU A 179 -6.20 -9.74 -26.49
C LEU A 179 -4.97 -10.04 -27.36
N ALA A 180 -3.77 -9.98 -26.77
CA ALA A 180 -2.54 -10.33 -27.47
C ALA A 180 -2.50 -11.82 -27.83
N ASP A 181 -2.94 -12.71 -26.93
CA ASP A 181 -3.11 -14.14 -27.21
C ASP A 181 -4.08 -14.39 -28.36
N GLY A 182 -5.23 -13.71 -28.35
CA GLY A 182 -6.20 -13.75 -29.44
C GLY A 182 -5.61 -13.29 -30.77
N GLY A 183 -4.85 -12.19 -30.77
CA GLY A 183 -4.16 -11.69 -31.95
C GLY A 183 -3.13 -12.68 -32.50
N VAL A 184 -2.33 -13.30 -31.63
CA VAL A 184 -1.35 -14.33 -32.00
C VAL A 184 -2.03 -15.57 -32.56
N LYS A 185 -3.14 -16.00 -31.97
CA LYS A 185 -3.95 -17.12 -32.47
C LYS A 185 -4.46 -16.86 -33.90
N MET A 186 -4.69 -15.59 -34.26
CA MET A 186 -5.09 -15.16 -35.61
C MET A 186 -3.91 -14.81 -36.52
N GLY A 187 -2.66 -15.07 -36.10
CA GLY A 187 -1.45 -14.95 -36.92
C GLY A 187 -0.65 -13.68 -36.74
N LEU A 188 -0.98 -12.79 -35.79
CA LEU A 188 -0.17 -11.61 -35.52
C LEU A 188 1.12 -11.96 -34.75
N PRO A 189 2.24 -11.27 -35.01
CA PRO A 189 3.40 -11.33 -34.13
C PRO A 189 3.04 -10.81 -32.73
N ARG A 190 3.50 -11.50 -31.67
CA ARG A 190 3.20 -11.16 -30.26
C ARG A 190 3.42 -9.68 -29.94
N ARG A 191 4.58 -9.13 -30.32
CA ARG A 191 4.92 -7.72 -30.06
C ARG A 191 3.92 -6.75 -30.68
N LEU A 192 3.50 -7.03 -31.92
CA LEU A 192 2.53 -6.19 -32.62
C LEU A 192 1.14 -6.32 -31.96
N ALA A 193 0.72 -7.53 -31.59
CA ALA A 193 -0.57 -7.77 -30.94
C ALA A 193 -0.69 -7.00 -29.61
N ILE A 194 0.36 -7.03 -28.77
CA ILE A 194 0.41 -6.25 -27.52
C ILE A 194 0.27 -4.75 -27.80
N GLN A 195 1.03 -4.22 -28.75
CA GLN A 195 1.00 -2.78 -29.08
C GLN A 195 -0.36 -2.33 -29.61
N LEU A 196 -0.98 -3.11 -30.51
CA LEU A 196 -2.29 -2.81 -31.06
C LEU A 196 -3.38 -2.87 -29.98
N GLY A 197 -3.35 -3.89 -29.11
CA GLY A 197 -4.30 -4.01 -28.00
C GLY A 197 -4.18 -2.83 -27.02
N ALA A 198 -2.95 -2.48 -26.62
CA ALA A 198 -2.69 -1.35 -25.73
C ALA A 198 -3.17 -0.03 -26.32
N GLN A 199 -2.88 0.21 -27.60
CA GLN A 199 -3.30 1.42 -28.30
C GLN A 199 -4.83 1.49 -28.45
N ALA A 200 -5.51 0.35 -28.67
CA ALA A 200 -6.96 0.29 -28.77
C ALA A 200 -7.65 0.64 -27.44
N LEU A 201 -7.17 0.09 -26.31
CA LEU A 201 -7.72 0.43 -24.99
C LEU A 201 -7.46 1.89 -24.61
N LEU A 202 -6.24 2.41 -24.86
CA LEU A 202 -5.91 3.81 -24.61
C LEU A 202 -6.80 4.74 -25.43
N GLY A 203 -6.97 4.46 -26.72
CA GLY A 203 -7.82 5.26 -27.61
C GLY A 203 -9.29 5.25 -27.18
N ALA A 204 -9.83 4.07 -26.86
CA ALA A 204 -11.22 3.94 -26.42
C ALA A 204 -11.48 4.67 -25.09
N ALA A 205 -10.57 4.55 -24.12
CA ALA A 205 -10.68 5.27 -22.85
C ALA A 205 -10.62 6.78 -23.06
N LYS A 206 -9.68 7.27 -23.87
CA LYS A 206 -9.56 8.70 -24.19
C LYS A 206 -10.80 9.25 -24.88
N MET A 207 -11.35 8.52 -25.86
CA MET A 207 -12.59 8.91 -26.53
C MET A 207 -13.76 9.06 -25.55
N LEU A 208 -13.85 8.20 -24.53
CA LEU A 208 -14.89 8.30 -23.52
C LEU A 208 -14.67 9.49 -22.58
N LEU A 209 -13.42 9.76 -22.18
CA LEU A 209 -13.10 10.88 -21.30
C LEU A 209 -13.32 12.25 -21.97
N ASP A 210 -13.06 12.34 -23.27
CA ASP A 210 -13.21 13.57 -24.06
C ASP A 210 -14.65 13.76 -24.61
N SER A 211 -15.56 12.81 -24.36
CA SER A 211 -16.93 12.81 -24.90
C SER A 211 -17.99 12.82 -23.80
N GLU A 212 -19.10 13.51 -24.04
CA GLU A 212 -20.30 13.43 -23.19
C GLU A 212 -21.21 12.24 -23.54
N GLN A 213 -20.83 11.41 -24.53
CA GLN A 213 -21.63 10.28 -24.97
C GLN A 213 -21.56 9.10 -24.00
N HIS A 214 -22.68 8.42 -23.82
CA HIS A 214 -22.73 7.17 -23.05
C HIS A 214 -21.84 6.08 -23.70
N PRO A 215 -21.12 5.24 -22.93
CA PRO A 215 -20.22 4.22 -23.48
C PRO A 215 -20.92 3.21 -24.40
N CYS A 216 -22.20 2.89 -24.15
CA CYS A 216 -22.97 2.05 -25.09
C CYS A 216 -23.17 2.72 -26.46
N GLN A 217 -23.31 4.04 -26.51
CA GLN A 217 -23.43 4.77 -27.77
C GLN A 217 -22.11 4.73 -28.55
N LEU A 218 -20.97 4.95 -27.87
CA LEU A 218 -19.65 4.82 -28.50
C LEU A 218 -19.42 3.41 -29.04
N LYS A 219 -19.84 2.38 -28.29
CA LYS A 219 -19.84 0.98 -28.75
C LYS A 219 -20.67 0.80 -30.03
N ASP A 220 -21.88 1.35 -30.07
CA ASP A 220 -22.77 1.24 -31.24
C ASP A 220 -22.19 1.97 -32.46
N ASN A 221 -21.55 3.12 -32.26
CA ASN A 221 -20.89 3.87 -33.33
C ASN A 221 -19.74 3.09 -34.00
N VAL A 222 -19.13 2.13 -33.29
CA VAL A 222 -18.08 1.24 -33.85
C VAL A 222 -18.69 0.01 -34.55
N CYS A 223 -19.94 -0.34 -34.25
CA CYS A 223 -20.60 -1.54 -34.80
C CYS A 223 -21.33 -1.23 -36.11
N SER A 224 -20.77 -1.67 -37.23
CA SER A 224 -21.51 -1.67 -38.49
C SER A 224 -22.54 -2.82 -38.54
N PRO A 225 -23.71 -2.61 -39.18
CA PRO A 225 -24.69 -3.68 -39.38
C PRO A 225 -24.08 -4.90 -40.07
N GLY A 226 -24.18 -6.08 -39.45
CA GLY A 226 -23.59 -7.33 -39.97
C GLY A 226 -22.06 -7.39 -39.93
N GLY A 227 -21.39 -6.40 -39.32
CA GLY A 227 -19.93 -6.32 -39.29
C GLY A 227 -19.25 -7.31 -38.35
N ALA A 228 -17.91 -7.36 -38.38
CA ALA A 228 -17.12 -8.24 -37.53
C ALA A 228 -17.29 -7.91 -36.04
N THR A 229 -17.36 -6.63 -35.68
CA THR A 229 -17.45 -6.17 -34.29
C THR A 229 -18.68 -6.71 -33.56
N ILE A 230 -19.85 -6.69 -34.20
CA ILE A 230 -21.09 -7.15 -33.54
C ILE A 230 -21.08 -8.66 -33.28
N HIS A 231 -20.43 -9.45 -34.15
CA HIS A 231 -20.24 -10.89 -33.95
C HIS A 231 -19.29 -11.17 -32.77
N ALA A 232 -18.21 -10.39 -32.63
CA ALA A 232 -17.30 -10.49 -31.48
C ALA A 232 -18.01 -10.11 -30.17
N LEU A 233 -18.78 -9.03 -30.16
CA LEU A 233 -19.57 -8.61 -29.00
C LEU A 233 -20.58 -9.68 -28.58
N HIS A 234 -21.26 -10.33 -29.53
CA HIS A 234 -22.20 -11.41 -29.22
C HIS A 234 -21.52 -12.56 -28.43
N PHE A 235 -20.28 -12.92 -28.76
CA PHE A 235 -19.53 -13.93 -28.02
C PHE A 235 -19.17 -13.47 -26.60
N LEU A 236 -18.75 -12.21 -26.44
CA LEU A 236 -18.47 -11.62 -25.12
C LEU A 236 -19.70 -11.59 -24.22
N GLU A 237 -20.87 -11.21 -24.77
CA GLU A 237 -22.13 -11.23 -24.03
C GLU A 237 -22.56 -12.66 -23.69
N SER A 238 -22.37 -13.62 -24.61
CA SER A 238 -22.67 -15.04 -24.35
C SER A 238 -21.83 -15.62 -23.20
N GLY A 239 -20.61 -15.12 -23.01
CA GLY A 239 -19.72 -15.50 -21.92
C GLY A 239 -19.93 -14.71 -20.63
N GLY A 240 -20.89 -13.77 -20.57
CA GLY A 240 -21.12 -12.95 -19.38
C GLY A 240 -19.99 -11.97 -19.09
N PHE A 241 -19.33 -11.42 -20.11
CA PHE A 241 -18.18 -10.51 -19.93
C PHE A 241 -18.47 -9.36 -18.95
N ARG A 242 -19.67 -8.77 -19.01
CA ARG A 242 -20.09 -7.68 -18.11
C ARG A 242 -20.20 -8.11 -16.66
N SER A 243 -20.78 -9.28 -16.40
CA SER A 243 -20.97 -9.76 -15.03
C SER A 243 -19.63 -10.08 -14.36
N LEU A 244 -18.64 -10.59 -15.12
CA LEU A 244 -17.29 -10.82 -14.60
C LEU A 244 -16.63 -9.52 -14.09
N LEU A 245 -16.77 -8.42 -14.83
CA LEU A 245 -16.24 -7.11 -14.42
C LEU A 245 -16.96 -6.57 -13.18
N ILE A 246 -18.29 -6.71 -13.12
CA ILE A 246 -19.09 -6.30 -11.94
C ILE A 246 -18.64 -7.09 -10.71
N ASN A 247 -18.51 -8.42 -10.84
CA ASN A 247 -18.08 -9.30 -9.75
C ASN A 247 -16.65 -8.98 -9.28
N ALA A 248 -15.75 -8.60 -10.20
CA ALA A 248 -14.38 -8.22 -9.86
C ALA A 248 -14.35 -6.94 -8.99
N VAL A 249 -15.11 -5.91 -9.40
CA VAL A 249 -15.23 -4.66 -8.63
C VAL A 249 -15.84 -4.93 -7.25
N GLU A 250 -16.92 -5.73 -7.20
CA GLU A 250 -17.57 -6.13 -5.95
C GLU A 250 -16.60 -6.87 -5.03
N ALA A 251 -15.92 -7.91 -5.51
CA ALA A 251 -14.99 -8.71 -4.71
C ALA A 251 -13.84 -7.85 -4.16
N SER A 252 -13.27 -6.96 -4.97
CA SER A 252 -12.20 -6.06 -4.51
C SER A 252 -12.69 -5.05 -3.47
N CYS A 253 -13.91 -4.52 -3.60
CA CYS A 253 -14.53 -3.63 -2.62
C CYS A 253 -14.80 -4.35 -1.29
N ILE A 254 -15.43 -5.54 -1.34
CA ILE A 254 -15.70 -6.37 -0.17
C ILE A 254 -14.40 -6.69 0.57
N ARG A 255 -13.37 -7.13 -0.17
CA ARG A 255 -12.08 -7.43 0.44
C ARG A 255 -11.44 -6.22 1.12
N THR A 256 -11.59 -5.03 0.55
CA THR A 256 -11.08 -3.79 1.16
C THR A 256 -11.78 -3.50 2.49
N ARG A 257 -13.10 -3.69 2.56
CA ARG A 257 -13.88 -3.57 3.79
C ARG A 257 -13.52 -4.62 4.83
N GLU A 258 -13.25 -5.86 4.41
CA GLU A 258 -12.75 -6.90 5.30
C GLU A 258 -11.41 -6.50 5.93
N LEU A 259 -10.46 -6.04 5.11
CA LEU A 259 -9.14 -5.58 5.59
C LEU A 259 -9.27 -4.44 6.61
N GLN A 260 -10.19 -3.51 6.37
CA GLN A 260 -10.51 -2.45 7.32
C GLN A 260 -11.05 -3.02 8.64
N SER A 261 -12.03 -3.93 8.56
CA SER A 261 -12.62 -4.55 9.75
C SER A 261 -11.58 -5.31 10.58
N MET A 262 -10.63 -6.00 9.92
CA MET A 262 -9.53 -6.71 10.58
C MET A 262 -8.57 -5.75 11.28
N ALA A 263 -8.22 -4.64 10.62
CA ALA A 263 -7.35 -3.61 11.19
C ALA A 263 -7.98 -2.91 12.41
N ASP A 264 -9.31 -2.75 12.42
CA ASP A 264 -10.04 -2.20 13.56
C ASP A 264 -10.16 -3.19 14.72
N GLN A 265 -10.31 -4.49 14.43
CA GLN A 265 -10.39 -5.58 15.42
C GLN A 265 -9.06 -5.92 16.09
N GLU A 266 -7.91 -5.62 15.46
CA GLU A 266 -6.59 -5.82 16.07
C GLU A 266 -6.33 -4.90 17.29
N LYS A 267 -7.30 -4.07 17.72
CA LYS A 267 -7.29 -3.42 19.03
C LYS A 267 -7.57 -4.40 20.18
N ILE A 268 -6.45 -4.97 20.66
CA ILE A 268 -6.10 -5.33 22.06
C ILE A 268 -6.72 -6.62 22.62
N SER A 269 -5.96 -7.72 22.58
CA SER A 269 -6.08 -8.73 23.64
C SER A 269 -5.35 -8.21 24.90
N PRO A 270 -5.99 -8.23 26.09
CA PRO A 270 -5.35 -7.82 27.34
C PRO A 270 -4.14 -8.70 27.73
N ALA A 271 -3.94 -9.83 27.04
CA ALA A 271 -2.79 -10.70 27.21
C ALA A 271 -1.49 -10.10 26.61
N ALA A 272 -1.59 -9.36 25.50
CA ALA A 272 -0.41 -8.72 24.87
C ALA A 272 0.13 -7.58 25.74
N LEU A 273 -0.75 -6.77 26.33
CA LEU A 273 -0.37 -5.69 27.27
C LEU A 273 0.31 -6.22 28.54
N LYS A 274 -0.13 -7.35 29.08
CA LYS A 274 0.51 -7.96 30.26
C LYS A 274 1.92 -8.45 29.96
N LYS A 275 2.17 -9.02 28.77
CA LYS A 275 3.50 -9.51 28.39
C LYS A 275 4.49 -8.37 28.23
N THR A 276 4.09 -7.29 27.55
CA THR A 276 4.95 -6.11 27.35
C THR A 276 5.23 -5.34 28.65
N LEU A 277 4.26 -5.29 29.59
CA LEU A 277 4.48 -4.69 30.92
C LEU A 277 5.35 -5.57 31.82
N LEU A 278 5.18 -6.90 31.81
CA LEU A 278 6.02 -7.82 32.58
C LEU A 278 7.48 -7.82 32.09
N ASP A 279 7.71 -7.68 30.78
CA ASP A 279 9.06 -7.62 30.23
C ASP A 279 9.73 -6.26 30.49
N ARG A 280 8.97 -5.14 30.55
CA ARG A 280 9.51 -3.84 30.99
C ARG A 280 9.84 -3.81 32.50
N VAL A 281 9.00 -4.40 33.35
CA VAL A 281 9.27 -4.50 34.81
C VAL A 281 10.50 -5.36 35.11
N LYS A 282 10.81 -6.36 34.26
CA LYS A 282 12.03 -7.17 34.38
C LYS A 282 13.30 -6.44 33.91
N LEU A 283 13.18 -5.45 33.03
CA LEU A 283 14.30 -4.65 32.54
C LEU A 283 14.63 -3.47 33.47
N GLU A 284 13.67 -3.00 34.27
CA GLU A 284 13.84 -1.85 35.18
C GLU A 284 14.11 -2.22 36.65
N SER A 285 14.20 -3.51 37.01
CA SER A 285 14.63 -3.89 38.35
C SER A 285 16.16 -3.75 38.50
N PRO A 286 16.69 -2.89 39.39
CA PRO A 286 18.13 -2.82 39.64
C PRO A 286 18.58 -4.12 40.29
N THR A 287 19.64 -4.72 39.74
CA THR A 287 20.31 -5.90 40.28
C THR A 287 20.80 -5.63 41.70
N VAL A 288 20.02 -6.04 42.70
CA VAL A 288 20.46 -6.13 44.09
C VAL A 288 21.50 -7.24 44.16
N SER A 289 22.75 -6.83 44.36
CA SER A 289 23.87 -7.71 44.65
C SER A 289 23.63 -8.41 45.98
N THR A 290 23.29 -9.70 45.95
CA THR A 290 23.16 -10.51 47.16
C THR A 290 24.56 -10.87 47.68
N LEU A 291 24.95 -10.18 48.74
CA LEU A 291 26.05 -10.55 49.63
C LEU A 291 25.81 -11.96 50.20
N THR A 292 26.75 -12.86 49.96
CA THR A 292 26.82 -14.18 50.60
C THR A 292 27.17 -14.04 52.08
N PRO A 293 26.44 -14.67 53.02
CA PRO A 293 26.86 -14.74 54.42
C PRO A 293 27.88 -15.87 54.64
N SER A 294 28.86 -15.55 55.47
CA SER A 294 29.99 -16.35 55.95
C SER A 294 29.61 -17.70 56.57
N SER A 295 30.30 -18.77 56.18
CA SER A 295 30.35 -20.05 56.90
C SER A 295 31.42 -20.03 58.01
N PRO A 296 31.18 -20.62 59.20
CA PRO A 296 32.15 -20.66 60.28
C PRO A 296 33.18 -21.80 60.09
N GLY A 297 34.44 -21.51 60.41
CA GLY A 297 35.53 -22.46 60.30
C GLY A 297 35.61 -23.50 61.42
N LYS A 298 36.21 -24.64 61.09
CA LYS A 298 36.94 -25.64 61.91
C LYS A 298 37.09 -26.90 61.03
N LEU A 299 38.13 -27.75 61.04
CA LEU A 299 39.50 -27.78 61.55
C LEU A 299 40.07 -29.12 61.01
N LEU A 300 41.32 -29.12 60.55
CA LEU A 300 42.24 -30.24 60.22
C LEU A 300 41.84 -31.69 60.58
N THR A 301 42.14 -32.65 59.68
CA THR A 301 43.18 -33.70 59.92
C THR A 301 43.58 -34.51 58.67
N ARG A 302 44.90 -34.75 58.58
CA ARG A 302 45.73 -35.82 57.93
C ARG A 302 45.00 -37.08 57.40
N SER A 303 45.52 -37.96 56.54
CA SER A 303 46.65 -38.13 55.60
C SER A 303 46.64 -39.65 55.23
N LEU A 304 47.32 -40.03 54.13
CA LEU A 304 47.90 -41.36 53.83
C LEU A 304 47.07 -42.44 53.10
N THR A 305 47.34 -42.50 51.78
CA THR A 305 47.88 -43.63 50.97
C THR A 305 47.41 -45.07 51.17
N LEU A 306 47.04 -45.72 50.05
CA LEU A 306 47.44 -47.04 49.50
C LEU A 306 46.41 -47.36 48.38
N GLY A 307 46.72 -47.69 47.13
CA GLY A 307 47.82 -48.45 46.56
C GLY A 307 47.31 -49.83 46.09
N GLY A 308 47.07 -50.02 44.79
CA GLY A 308 46.84 -51.33 44.14
C GLY A 308 45.74 -51.28 43.05
N LYS A 309 46.06 -51.19 41.74
CA LYS A 309 46.46 -52.22 40.75
C LYS A 309 45.34 -53.19 40.30
N LYS A 310 45.12 -53.15 38.97
CA LYS A 310 44.77 -54.25 38.02
C LYS A 310 43.39 -54.90 38.17
N ASP A 311 42.64 -55.19 37.11
CA ASP A 311 42.88 -55.25 35.65
C ASP A 311 41.72 -54.59 34.89
#